data_AF-A0A183EV42-F1
#
_entry.id   AF-A0A183EV42-F1
#
_cell.length_a   1.000
_cell.length_b   1.000
_cell.length_c   1.000
_cell.angle_alpha   90.00
_cell.angle_beta   90.00
_cell.angle_gamma   90.00
#
_symmetry.space_group_name_H-M   'P 1'
#
loop_
_entity.id
_entity.type
_entity.pdbx_description
1 polymer ?
#
loop_
_entity_poly.entity_id
_entity_poly.type
_entity_poly.pdbx_seq_one_letter_code
_entity_poly.pdbx_strand_id
1 'polypeptide(L)' 'LRNRTGWEHLRESLHVLITASDYTRARCATKLAVGVNRIMPMLSTDNDELKSQQFIQLAIINGTYRHTRVR' A
#
# COMPACT_ATOMS: atom_id res chain seq x y z
N LEU A 1 -0.78 -15.20 16.58
CA LEU A 1 -1.93 -14.69 15.78
C LEU A 1 -2.40 -15.73 14.76
N ARG A 2 -1.48 -16.41 14.06
CA ARG A 2 -1.82 -17.59 13.26
C ARG A 2 -2.64 -18.61 14.10
N ASN A 3 -3.68 -19.18 13.51
CA ASN A 3 -4.64 -20.13 14.10
C ASN A 3 -5.68 -19.54 15.08
N ARG A 4 -5.86 -18.22 15.11
CA ARG A 4 -7.03 -17.58 15.73
C ARG A 4 -8.08 -17.29 14.66
N THR A 5 -9.36 -17.31 15.05
CA THR A 5 -10.47 -16.87 14.21
C THR A 5 -10.27 -15.42 13.76
N GLY A 6 -10.52 -15.11 12.50
CA GLY A 6 -10.29 -13.80 11.87
C GLY A 6 -8.86 -13.56 11.38
N TRP A 7 -7.94 -14.50 11.58
CA TRP A 7 -6.54 -14.43 11.14
C TRP A 7 -6.17 -15.52 10.14
N GLU A 8 -7.17 -16.08 9.46
CA GLU A 8 -7.03 -17.18 8.50
C GLU A 8 -6.14 -16.76 7.31
N HIS A 9 -6.22 -15.49 6.89
CA HIS A 9 -5.45 -14.90 5.79
C HIS A 9 -3.92 -14.96 5.99
N LEU A 10 -3.45 -15.14 7.23
CA LEU A 10 -2.00 -15.28 7.52
C LEU A 10 -1.41 -16.60 6.99
N ARG A 11 -2.24 -17.52 6.49
CA ARG A 11 -1.82 -18.75 5.80
C ARG A 11 -1.72 -18.57 4.28
N GLU A 12 -2.26 -17.50 3.73
CA GLU A 12 -2.24 -17.19 2.30
C GLU A 12 -0.91 -16.51 1.92
N SER A 13 -0.57 -16.50 0.63
CA SER A 13 0.54 -15.69 0.14
C SER A 13 0.26 -14.21 0.39
N LEU A 14 1.31 -13.40 0.55
CA LEU A 14 1.16 -11.94 0.66
C LEU A 14 0.33 -11.41 -0.52
N HIS A 15 -0.74 -10.69 -0.21
CA HIS A 15 -1.70 -10.20 -1.19
C HIS A 15 -2.29 -8.87 -0.74
N VAL A 16 -2.97 -8.20 -1.67
CA VAL A 16 -3.76 -6.99 -1.38
C VAL A 16 -5.24 -7.32 -1.57
N LEU A 17 -6.03 -7.17 -0.50
CA LEU A 17 -7.48 -7.31 -0.56
C LEU A 17 -8.12 -5.94 -0.84
N ILE A 18 -8.88 -5.85 -1.94
CA ILE A 18 -9.66 -4.65 -2.29
C ILE A 18 -11.14 -4.99 -2.18
N THR A 19 -11.86 -4.26 -1.33
CA THR A 19 -13.31 -4.39 -1.16
C THR A 19 -13.96 -3.05 -1.45
N ALA A 20 -15.02 -3.03 -2.26
CA ALA A 20 -15.77 -1.83 -2.57
C ALA A 20 -17.23 -1.97 -2.12
N SER A 21 -17.70 -0.96 -1.39
CA SER A 21 -19.12 -0.82 -1.01
C SER A 21 -19.70 0.45 -1.65
N ASP A 22 -20.88 0.29 -2.23
CA ASP A 22 -21.67 1.34 -2.87
C ASP A 22 -23.14 0.88 -2.99
N TYR A 23 -24.03 1.81 -3.32
CA TYR A 23 -25.47 1.55 -3.41
C TYR A 23 -25.86 0.77 -4.68
N THR A 24 -24.97 0.68 -5.68
CA THR A 24 -25.16 -0.12 -6.90
C THR A 24 -23.93 -0.95 -7.23
N ARG A 25 -24.16 -2.13 -7.78
CA ARG A 25 -23.10 -3.02 -8.27
C ARG A 25 -22.21 -2.35 -9.34
N ALA A 26 -22.80 -1.53 -10.21
CA ALA A 26 -22.05 -0.80 -11.24
C ALA A 26 -21.01 0.14 -10.62
N ARG A 27 -21.38 0.88 -9.57
CA ARG A 27 -20.44 1.77 -8.87
C ARG A 27 -19.37 1.00 -8.09
N CYS A 28 -19.72 -0.11 -7.47
CA CYS A 28 -18.74 -1.02 -6.86
C CYS A 28 -17.71 -1.49 -7.90
N ALA A 29 -18.18 -1.91 -9.09
CA ALA A 29 -17.28 -2.36 -10.17
C ALA A 29 -16.33 -1.23 -10.62
N THR A 30 -16.84 0.00 -10.78
CA THR A 30 -15.99 1.16 -11.11
C THR A 30 -14.96 1.43 -10.02
N LYS A 31 -15.36 1.42 -8.74
CA LYS A 31 -14.44 1.61 -7.61
C LYS A 31 -13.37 0.53 -7.54
N LEU A 32 -13.75 -0.73 -7.75
CA LEU A 32 -12.81 -1.85 -7.79
C LEU A 32 -11.81 -1.69 -8.92
N ALA A 33 -12.26 -1.39 -10.14
CA ALA A 33 -11.39 -1.19 -11.29
C ALA A 33 -10.39 -0.06 -11.05
N VAL A 34 -10.84 1.08 -10.50
CA VAL A 34 -9.95 2.20 -10.13
C VAL A 34 -8.96 1.79 -9.04
N GLY A 35 -9.41 1.06 -8.01
CA GLY A 35 -8.56 0.58 -6.93
C GLY A 35 -7.46 -0.35 -7.44
N VAL A 36 -7.81 -1.34 -8.26
CA VAL A 36 -6.88 -2.26 -8.90
C VAL A 36 -5.87 -1.48 -9.74
N ASN A 37 -6.33 -0.59 -10.62
CA ASN A 37 -5.44 0.18 -11.50
C ASN A 37 -4.46 1.08 -10.74
N ARG A 38 -4.81 1.55 -9.54
CA ARG A 38 -3.92 2.37 -8.70
C ARG A 38 -2.90 1.54 -7.93
N ILE A 39 -3.29 0.34 -7.48
CA ILE A 39 -2.43 -0.52 -6.68
C ILE A 39 -1.44 -1.27 -7.57
N MET A 40 -1.82 -1.66 -8.78
CA MET A 40 -0.97 -2.42 -9.69
C MET A 40 0.43 -1.79 -9.89
N PRO A 41 0.57 -0.47 -10.17
CA PRO A 41 1.88 0.18 -10.27
C PRO A 41 2.70 0.19 -8.97
N MET A 42 2.06 0.09 -7.80
CA MET A 42 2.75 0.04 -6.51
C MET A 42 3.35 -1.34 -6.20
N LEU A 43 2.89 -2.38 -6.91
CA LEU A 43 3.43 -3.74 -6.78
C LEU A 43 4.66 -3.97 -7.66
N SER A 44 4.93 -3.06 -8.61
CA SER A 44 6.14 -3.06 -9.42
C SER A 44 7.33 -2.52 -8.62
N THR A 45 8.51 -3.10 -8.82
CA THR A 45 9.76 -2.70 -8.14
C THR A 45 10.31 -1.35 -8.58
N ASP A 46 9.80 -0.78 -9.67
CA ASP A 46 10.43 0.38 -10.34
C ASP A 46 10.06 1.73 -9.70
N ASN A 47 9.30 1.74 -8.61
CA ASN A 47 8.79 2.96 -7.99
C ASN A 47 9.70 3.50 -6.87
N ASP A 48 10.99 3.60 -7.17
CA ASP A 48 12.02 4.00 -6.21
C ASP A 48 11.89 5.45 -5.74
N GLU A 49 11.39 6.35 -6.60
CA GLU A 49 11.22 7.77 -6.25
C GLU A 49 10.16 7.98 -5.16
N LEU A 50 8.97 7.39 -5.31
CA LEU A 50 7.90 7.51 -4.31
C LEU A 50 8.33 6.91 -2.98
N LYS A 51 9.01 5.76 -3.01
CA LYS A 51 9.57 5.11 -1.82
C LYS A 51 10.61 5.98 -1.13
N SER A 52 11.50 6.61 -1.90
CA SER A 52 12.52 7.53 -1.38
C SER A 52 11.89 8.74 -0.68
N GLN A 53 10.91 9.38 -1.31
CA GLN A 53 10.17 10.50 -0.72
C GLN A 53 9.48 10.11 0.58
N GLN A 54 8.83 8.95 0.61
CA GLN A 54 8.19 8.42 1.81
C GLN A 54 9.19 8.16 2.94
N PHE A 55 10.37 7.61 2.65
CA PHE A 55 11.41 7.39 3.66
C PHE A 55 11.98 8.70 4.21
N ILE A 56 12.19 9.71 3.35
CA ILE A 56 12.61 11.04 3.79
C ILE A 56 11.57 11.63 4.74
N GLN A 57 10.29 11.59 4.35
CA GLN A 57 9.19 12.09 5.18
C GLN A 57 9.12 11.35 6.52
N LEU A 58 9.24 10.03 6.51
CA LEU A 58 9.25 9.21 7.73
C LEU A 58 10.43 9.57 8.65
N ALA A 59 11.62 9.77 8.09
CA ALA A 59 12.79 10.16 8.85
C ALA A 59 12.62 11.55 9.49
N ILE A 60 11.97 12.48 8.79
CA ILE A 60 11.63 13.81 9.34
C ILE A 60 10.64 13.66 10.51
N ILE A 61 9.54 12.92 10.32
CA ILE A 61 8.54 12.68 11.37
C ILE A 61 9.17 12.06 12.62
N ASN A 62 10.09 11.11 12.43
CA ASN A 62 10.77 10.42 13.53
C ASN A 62 11.97 11.20 14.10
N GLY A 63 12.32 12.38 13.57
CA GLY A 63 13.49 13.15 14.01
C GLY A 63 14.84 12.49 13.71
N THR A 64 14.89 11.56 12.76
CA THR A 64 16.09 10.79 12.38
C THR A 64 16.68 11.22 11.02
N TYR A 65 16.07 12.22 10.37
CA TYR A 65 16.56 12.74 9.09
C TYR A 65 17.96 13.33 9.22
N ARG A 66 18.90 12.80 8.43
CA ARG A 66 20.26 13.31 8.34
C ARG A 66 20.43 13.99 6.99
N HIS A 67 20.59 15.31 6.99
CA HIS A 67 20.95 16.03 5.79
C HIS A 67 22.37 15.61 5.37
N THR A 68 22.51 14.81 4.32
CA THR A 68 23.80 14.57 3.67
C THR A 68 24.30 15.90 3.11
N ARG A 69 25.19 16.58 3.83
CA ARG A 69 25.98 17.68 3.27
C ARG A 69 26.98 17.03 2.33
N VAL A 70 26.71 17.07 1.03
CA VAL A 70 27.73 16.79 0.03
C VAL A 70 28.81 17.85 0.22
N ARG A 71 30.03 17.42 0.57
CA ARG A 71 31.23 18.27 0.60
C ARG A 71 31.85 18.28 -0.78
#